data_AF-A0A4Q6B3J7-F1
#
_entry.id   AF-A0A4Q6B3J7-F1
#
_cell.length_a   1.000
_cell.length_b   1.000
_cell.length_c   1.000
_cell.angle_alpha   90.00
_cell.angle_beta   90.00
_cell.angle_gamma   90.00
#
_symmetry.space_group_name_H-M   'P 1'
#
loop_
_entity.id
_entity.type
_entity.pdbx_description
1 polymer ?
#
loop_
_entity_poly.entity_id
_entity_poly.type
_entity_poly.pdbx_seq_one_letter_code
_entity_poly.pdbx_strand_id
1 'polypeptide(L)'
;MFFHFPTLSYTAEKNTITNFTPHVDPASNKQTLAAENQKGTKLFSASITLPITVTTWWTMQNNLVANKMDLSARYKGEALSVKMINLNISSTQSFSLPKSFSAEVSAFYLTGSMFGIFRVKPFGSLNFGLQKKLRDEGGTLSLNITDVSGPPRFRGSIDAPEHNLVTSSNLRFAVTTFKLTYTKRFGNNNVKEGRKRVTGSEEEKQRVQTN
;
A
#
# COMPACT_ATOMS: atom_id res chain seq x y z
N MET A 1 17.25 -14.80 -14.09
CA MET A 1 15.89 -15.33 -14.28
C MET A 1 14.93 -14.37 -13.63
N PHE A 2 14.12 -13.64 -14.41
CA PHE A 2 13.16 -12.67 -13.88
C PHE A 2 11.84 -13.41 -13.62
N PHE A 3 11.45 -13.52 -12.34
CA PHE A 3 10.16 -14.09 -11.97
C PHE A 3 9.11 -12.98 -11.99
N HIS A 4 8.14 -13.15 -12.88
CA HIS A 4 6.98 -12.27 -12.99
C HIS A 4 5.83 -12.97 -12.28
N PHE A 5 5.15 -12.28 -11.38
CA PHE A 5 4.02 -12.83 -10.63
C PHE A 5 2.73 -12.08 -11.03
N PRO A 6 2.15 -12.39 -12.20
CA PRO A 6 0.82 -11.92 -12.53
C PRO A 6 -0.22 -12.65 -11.66
N THR A 7 -1.15 -11.91 -11.06
CA THR A 7 -2.27 -12.48 -10.32
C THR A 7 -3.58 -11.85 -10.79
N LEU A 8 -4.61 -12.68 -10.86
CA LEU A 8 -5.96 -12.26 -11.18
C LEU A 8 -6.88 -12.71 -10.05
N SER A 9 -7.77 -11.83 -9.61
CA SER A 9 -8.74 -12.12 -8.56
C SER A 9 -10.12 -11.56 -8.91
N TYR A 10 -11.14 -12.30 -8.50
CA TYR A 10 -12.53 -11.90 -8.65
C TYR A 10 -13.25 -12.15 -7.34
N THR A 11 -13.99 -11.15 -6.87
CA THR A 11 -14.76 -11.20 -5.64
C THR A 11 -16.18 -10.72 -5.92
N ALA A 12 -17.17 -11.48 -5.49
CA ALA A 12 -18.57 -11.12 -5.57
C ALA A 12 -19.21 -11.25 -4.19
N GLU A 13 -19.72 -10.15 -3.67
CA GLU A 13 -20.34 -10.08 -2.36
C GLU A 13 -21.83 -9.72 -2.50
N LYS A 14 -22.68 -10.40 -1.74
CA LYS A 14 -24.11 -10.06 -1.60
C LYS A 14 -24.30 -9.37 -0.26
N ASN A 15 -25.21 -8.39 -0.19
CA ASN A 15 -25.48 -7.63 1.04
C ASN A 15 -24.27 -6.84 1.57
N THR A 16 -23.45 -6.25 0.68
CA THR A 16 -22.27 -5.45 1.09
C THR A 16 -22.70 -4.27 1.96
N ILE A 17 -22.08 -4.13 3.12
CA ILE A 17 -22.31 -2.99 4.03
C ILE A 17 -21.55 -1.77 3.50
N THR A 18 -22.27 -0.69 3.16
CA THR A 18 -21.65 0.60 2.81
C THR A 18 -21.82 1.61 3.94
N ASN A 19 -20.72 2.09 4.52
CA ASN A 19 -20.70 2.87 5.77
C ASN A 19 -21.03 4.37 5.65
N PHE A 20 -21.53 4.85 4.50
CA PHE A 20 -21.73 6.28 4.25
C PHE A 20 -22.94 6.59 3.37
N THR A 21 -24.08 5.91 3.57
CA THR A 21 -25.30 6.23 2.81
C THR A 21 -25.99 7.47 3.42
N PRO A 22 -26.19 8.58 2.67
CA PRO A 22 -26.80 9.78 3.19
C PRO A 22 -28.32 9.66 3.33
N HIS A 23 -28.81 9.88 4.55
CA HIS A 23 -30.22 9.99 4.89
C HIS A 23 -30.53 11.42 5.28
N VAL A 24 -31.50 12.05 4.62
CA VAL A 24 -31.99 13.38 4.99
C VAL A 24 -33.37 13.19 5.58
N ASP A 25 -33.55 13.59 6.85
CA ASP A 25 -34.87 13.64 7.47
C ASP A 25 -35.60 14.92 7.01
N PRO A 26 -36.67 14.80 6.22
CA PRO A 26 -37.37 15.96 5.69
C PRO A 26 -38.12 16.79 6.74
N ALA A 27 -38.37 16.26 7.94
CA ALA A 27 -39.03 17.00 9.02
C ALA A 27 -38.05 17.82 9.86
N SER A 28 -36.83 17.32 10.09
CA SER A 28 -35.81 18.00 10.90
C SER A 28 -34.68 18.67 10.09
N ASN A 29 -34.67 18.45 8.78
CA ASN A 29 -33.61 18.90 7.84
C ASN A 29 -32.20 18.47 8.27
N LYS A 30 -32.07 17.34 8.99
CA LYS A 30 -30.80 16.76 9.40
C LYS A 30 -30.37 15.70 8.40
N GLN A 31 -29.11 15.78 7.97
CA GLN A 31 -28.46 14.74 7.18
C GLN A 31 -27.63 13.84 8.11
N THR A 32 -27.90 12.53 8.07
CA THR A 32 -27.13 11.50 8.76
C THR A 32 -26.48 10.57 7.74
N LEU A 33 -25.34 9.97 8.11
CA LEU A 33 -24.70 8.92 7.34
C LEU A 33 -24.86 7.62 8.11
N ALA A 34 -25.49 6.62 7.48
CA ALA A 34 -25.73 5.31 8.11
C ALA A 34 -25.09 4.19 7.28
N ALA A 35 -24.80 3.08 7.94
CA ALA A 35 -24.37 1.85 7.29
C ALA A 35 -25.60 1.09 6.78
N GLU A 36 -25.60 0.73 5.49
CA GLU A 36 -26.70 -0.03 4.88
C GLU A 36 -26.21 -1.22 4.05
N ASN A 37 -27.03 -2.27 4.02
CA ASN A 37 -26.78 -3.45 3.20
C ASN A 37 -27.20 -3.18 1.75
N GLN A 38 -26.22 -3.09 0.85
CA GLN A 38 -26.43 -2.94 -0.58
C GLN A 38 -26.68 -4.27 -1.28
N LYS A 39 -27.38 -4.26 -2.42
CA LYS A 39 -27.77 -5.48 -3.15
C LYS A 39 -26.57 -6.38 -3.49
N GLY A 40 -25.41 -5.79 -3.78
CA GLY A 40 -24.15 -6.53 -3.87
C GLY A 40 -23.03 -5.76 -4.59
N THR A 41 -21.80 -6.23 -4.40
CA THR A 41 -20.59 -5.64 -4.99
C THR A 41 -19.83 -6.71 -5.77
N LYS A 42 -19.40 -6.38 -6.99
CA LYS A 42 -18.47 -7.19 -7.77
C LYS A 42 -17.17 -6.44 -7.93
N LEU A 43 -16.07 -7.07 -7.56
CA LEU A 43 -14.71 -6.54 -7.73
C LEU A 43 -13.92 -7.50 -8.59
N PHE A 44 -13.39 -7.00 -9.69
CA PHE A 44 -12.38 -7.66 -10.49
C PHE A 44 -11.07 -6.91 -10.29
N SER A 45 -10.02 -7.64 -9.91
CA SER A 45 -8.70 -7.06 -9.68
C SER A 45 -7.63 -7.86 -10.40
N ALA A 46 -6.81 -7.17 -11.16
CA ALA A 46 -5.65 -7.70 -11.84
C ALA A 46 -4.41 -7.03 -11.28
N SER A 47 -3.39 -7.79 -10.90
CA SER A 47 -2.12 -7.22 -10.48
C SER A 47 -0.92 -7.88 -11.11
N ILE A 48 0.12 -7.08 -11.31
CA ILE A 48 1.39 -7.49 -11.88
C ILE A 48 2.51 -6.91 -11.03
N THR A 49 3.46 -7.76 -10.66
CA THR A 49 4.67 -7.37 -9.93
C THR A 49 5.90 -7.65 -10.81
N LEU A 50 6.69 -6.61 -11.07
CA LEU A 50 7.84 -6.62 -11.98
C LEU A 50 9.13 -6.25 -11.22
N PRO A 51 9.89 -7.24 -10.70
CA PRO A 51 11.26 -7.03 -10.26
C PRO A 51 12.17 -6.92 -11.49
N ILE A 52 12.86 -5.79 -11.66
CA ILE A 52 13.77 -5.57 -12.79
C ILE A 52 15.11 -5.08 -12.26
N THR A 53 16.19 -5.73 -12.68
CA THR A 53 17.56 -5.32 -12.38
C THR A 53 18.07 -4.59 -13.61
N VAL A 54 18.20 -3.27 -13.54
CA VAL A 54 18.69 -2.48 -14.68
C VAL A 54 20.21 -2.60 -14.79
N THR A 55 20.90 -2.49 -13.66
CA THR A 55 22.35 -2.70 -13.55
C THR A 55 22.68 -3.33 -12.20
N THR A 56 23.94 -3.71 -11.97
CA THR A 56 24.39 -4.24 -10.67
C THR A 56 24.23 -3.23 -9.52
N TRP A 57 24.19 -1.94 -9.84
CA TRP A 57 24.00 -0.87 -8.86
C TRP A 57 22.57 -0.33 -8.82
N TRP A 58 21.66 -0.84 -9.66
CA TRP A 58 20.29 -0.34 -9.75
C TRP A 58 19.26 -1.46 -9.97
N THR A 59 18.38 -1.63 -8.99
CA THR A 59 17.21 -2.52 -9.07
C THR A 59 15.93 -1.72 -8.92
N MET A 60 14.86 -2.23 -9.53
CA MET A 60 13.52 -1.67 -9.42
C MET A 60 12.50 -2.75 -9.10
N GLN A 61 11.53 -2.40 -8.28
CA GLN A 61 10.38 -3.21 -7.94
C GLN A 61 9.13 -2.43 -8.29
N ASN A 62 8.45 -2.81 -9.36
CA ASN A 62 7.21 -2.18 -9.78
C ASN A 62 6.03 -3.09 -9.45
N ASN A 63 4.93 -2.51 -9.02
CA ASN A 63 3.68 -3.20 -8.77
C ASN A 63 2.53 -2.37 -9.34
N LEU A 64 1.70 -3.02 -10.14
CA LEU A 64 0.55 -2.43 -10.82
C LEU A 64 -0.68 -3.22 -10.41
N VAL A 65 -1.72 -2.55 -9.91
CA VAL A 65 -3.01 -3.16 -9.57
C VAL A 65 -4.12 -2.39 -10.27
N ALA A 66 -4.81 -3.04 -11.20
CA ALA A 66 -6.00 -2.51 -11.85
C ALA A 66 -7.24 -3.11 -11.18
N ASN A 67 -8.17 -2.27 -10.74
CA ASN A 67 -9.41 -2.68 -10.13
C ASN A 67 -10.60 -2.17 -10.95
N LYS A 68 -11.56 -3.04 -11.19
CA LYS A 68 -12.89 -2.70 -11.70
C LYS A 68 -13.93 -3.15 -10.68
N MET A 69 -14.68 -2.20 -10.17
CA MET A 69 -15.73 -2.43 -9.18
C MET A 69 -17.09 -2.04 -9.76
N ASP A 70 -18.05 -2.95 -9.66
CA ASP A 70 -19.45 -2.72 -9.99
C ASP A 70 -20.27 -2.88 -8.69
N LEU A 71 -20.73 -1.77 -8.13
CA LEU A 71 -21.59 -1.73 -6.96
C LEU A 71 -23.05 -1.61 -7.39
N SER A 72 -23.89 -2.53 -6.92
CA SER A 72 -25.34 -2.47 -7.07
C SER A 72 -25.96 -2.09 -5.73
N ALA A 73 -26.42 -0.85 -5.63
CA ALA A 73 -27.01 -0.25 -4.44
C ALA A 73 -28.49 0.05 -4.65
N ARG A 74 -29.22 0.27 -3.55
CA ARG A 74 -30.55 0.89 -3.58
C ARG A 74 -30.46 2.21 -2.81
N TYR A 75 -30.78 3.32 -3.47
CA TYR A 75 -30.81 4.64 -2.85
C TYR A 75 -32.22 5.23 -3.00
N LYS A 76 -32.87 5.56 -1.88
CA LYS A 76 -34.26 6.07 -1.83
C LYS A 76 -35.29 5.22 -2.61
N GLY A 77 -35.09 3.90 -2.69
CA GLY A 77 -35.97 2.96 -3.41
C GLY A 77 -35.61 2.72 -4.87
N GLU A 78 -34.71 3.52 -5.46
CA GLU A 78 -34.23 3.35 -6.84
C GLU A 78 -32.98 2.49 -6.92
N ALA A 79 -32.81 1.79 -8.04
CA ALA A 79 -31.63 0.98 -8.31
C ALA A 79 -30.45 1.88 -8.73
N LEU A 80 -29.41 1.93 -7.92
CA LEU A 80 -28.18 2.67 -8.21
C LEU A 80 -27.08 1.69 -8.61
N SER A 81 -26.50 1.86 -9.81
CA SER A 81 -25.32 1.10 -10.24
C SER A 81 -24.11 2.02 -10.37
N VAL A 82 -23.12 1.82 -9.51
CA VAL A 82 -21.86 2.58 -9.54
C VAL A 82 -20.77 1.70 -10.12
N LYS A 83 -20.16 2.16 -11.21
CA LYS A 83 -19.00 1.51 -11.82
C LYS A 83 -17.76 2.34 -11.57
N MET A 84 -16.71 1.71 -11.08
CA MET A 84 -15.43 2.35 -10.82
C MET A 84 -14.32 1.54 -11.46
N ILE A 85 -13.40 2.24 -12.11
CA ILE A 85 -12.11 1.67 -12.53
C ILE A 85 -11.03 2.52 -11.86
N ASN A 86 -10.09 1.86 -11.17
CA ASN A 86 -8.91 2.52 -10.64
C ASN A 86 -7.66 1.69 -10.92
N LEU A 87 -6.53 2.38 -10.91
CA LEU A 87 -5.20 1.83 -11.12
C LEU A 87 -4.32 2.32 -9.98
N ASN A 88 -3.74 1.39 -9.24
CA ASN A 88 -2.73 1.65 -8.23
C ASN A 88 -1.37 1.25 -8.80
N ILE A 89 -0.45 2.21 -8.84
CA ILE A 89 0.92 2.04 -9.30
C ILE A 89 1.80 2.26 -8.09
N SER A 90 2.68 1.32 -7.77
CA SER A 90 3.78 1.53 -6.83
C SER A 90 5.09 1.11 -7.46
N SER A 91 6.14 1.88 -7.21
CA SER A 91 7.47 1.65 -7.77
C SER A 91 8.50 2.00 -6.72
N THR A 92 9.41 1.07 -6.45
CA THR A 92 10.59 1.30 -5.60
C THR A 92 11.84 1.09 -6.43
N GLN A 93 12.73 2.07 -6.40
CA GLN A 93 14.00 2.10 -7.11
C GLN A 93 15.10 2.07 -6.04
N SER A 94 15.95 1.05 -6.04
CA SER A 94 17.05 0.90 -5.08
C SER A 94 18.39 1.00 -5.79
N PHE A 95 19.29 1.80 -5.22
CA PHE A 95 20.60 2.11 -5.79
C PHE A 95 21.71 1.72 -4.79
N SER A 96 22.67 0.91 -5.24
CA SER A 96 23.90 0.61 -4.50
C SER A 96 25.02 1.53 -4.99
N LEU A 97 25.42 2.48 -4.17
CA LEU A 97 26.38 3.52 -4.55
C LEU A 97 27.79 3.23 -4.00
N PRO A 98 28.84 3.78 -4.62
CA PRO A 98 30.21 3.63 -4.13
C PRO A 98 30.38 4.13 -2.69
N LYS A 99 31.46 3.69 -2.04
CA LYS A 99 31.78 4.05 -0.65
C LYS A 99 30.68 3.63 0.34
N SER A 100 29.96 2.53 0.10
CA SER A 100 28.95 2.01 1.03
C SER A 100 27.76 2.96 1.27
N PHE A 101 27.42 3.73 0.25
CA PHE A 101 26.15 4.46 0.19
C PHE A 101 25.09 3.58 -0.48
N SER A 102 23.84 3.77 -0.10
CA SER A 102 22.69 3.24 -0.82
C SER A 102 21.59 4.30 -0.85
N ALA A 103 20.85 4.37 -1.94
CA ALA A 103 19.72 5.27 -2.06
C ALA A 103 18.47 4.51 -2.47
N GLU A 104 17.31 5.02 -2.09
CA GLU A 104 16.01 4.49 -2.48
C GLU A 104 15.10 5.63 -2.89
N VAL A 105 14.36 5.43 -3.97
CA VAL A 105 13.23 6.28 -4.35
C VAL A 105 12.00 5.39 -4.41
N SER A 106 10.96 5.70 -3.65
CA SER A 106 9.69 4.98 -3.73
C SER A 106 8.56 5.93 -4.07
N ALA A 107 7.67 5.49 -4.95
CA ALA A 107 6.51 6.25 -5.37
C ALA A 107 5.27 5.36 -5.35
N PHE A 108 4.13 5.97 -5.03
CA PHE A 108 2.84 5.37 -5.32
C PHE A 108 1.92 6.38 -5.99
N TYR A 109 1.00 5.90 -6.81
CA TYR A 109 0.02 6.71 -7.50
C TYR A 109 -1.29 5.95 -7.66
N LEU A 110 -2.39 6.59 -7.29
CA LEU A 110 -3.74 6.07 -7.48
C LEU A 110 -4.44 6.92 -8.53
N THR A 111 -4.84 6.32 -9.65
CA THR A 111 -5.74 6.96 -10.61
C THR A 111 -7.12 7.00 -9.97
N GLY A 112 -7.68 8.19 -9.79
CA GLY A 112 -8.89 8.50 -9.02
C GLY A 112 -9.92 7.38 -8.83
N SER A 113 -10.48 7.31 -7.63
CA SER A 113 -11.40 6.25 -7.20
C SER A 113 -12.73 6.83 -6.72
N MET A 114 -13.64 5.95 -6.34
CA MET A 114 -14.85 6.26 -5.57
C MET A 114 -14.60 5.84 -4.12
N PHE A 115 -14.93 6.72 -3.18
CA PHE A 115 -14.93 6.42 -1.75
C PHE A 115 -16.34 6.67 -1.21
N GLY A 116 -17.13 5.60 -1.10
CA GLY A 116 -18.57 5.73 -0.91
C GLY A 116 -19.21 6.49 -2.07
N ILE A 117 -19.84 7.62 -1.77
CA ILE A 117 -20.43 8.53 -2.76
C ILE A 117 -19.45 9.59 -3.31
N PHE A 118 -18.26 9.73 -2.72
CA PHE A 118 -17.28 10.73 -3.16
C PHE A 118 -16.49 10.23 -4.36
N ARG A 119 -16.40 11.05 -5.43
CA ARG A 119 -15.42 10.88 -6.50
C ARG A 119 -14.09 11.49 -6.06
N VAL A 120 -13.08 10.65 -5.89
CA VAL A 120 -11.75 11.04 -5.43
C VAL A 120 -10.84 11.29 -6.63
N LYS A 121 -10.22 12.46 -6.68
CA LYS A 121 -9.23 12.79 -7.72
C LYS A 121 -7.95 11.97 -7.53
N PRO A 122 -7.16 11.76 -8.60
CA PRO A 122 -5.86 11.10 -8.47
C PRO A 122 -4.95 11.78 -7.45
N PHE A 123 -4.16 10.97 -6.76
CA PHE A 123 -3.14 11.40 -5.82
C PHE A 123 -2.02 10.36 -5.73
N GLY A 124 -0.86 10.78 -5.21
CA GLY A 124 0.29 9.92 -5.05
C GLY A 124 1.30 10.53 -4.09
N SER A 125 2.35 9.77 -3.80
CA SER A 125 3.47 10.17 -2.94
C SER A 125 4.78 9.81 -3.61
N LEU A 126 5.81 10.57 -3.29
CA LEU A 126 7.19 10.34 -3.68
C LEU A 126 8.06 10.43 -2.43
N ASN A 127 8.81 9.38 -2.13
CA ASN A 127 9.69 9.29 -0.98
C ASN A 127 11.12 9.03 -1.44
N PHE A 128 12.06 9.51 -0.65
CA PHE A 128 13.49 9.37 -0.89
C PHE A 128 14.20 8.91 0.38
N GLY A 129 15.13 7.98 0.23
CA GLY A 129 16.01 7.51 1.29
C GLY A 129 17.47 7.53 0.83
N LEU A 130 18.37 7.97 1.71
CA LEU A 130 19.81 7.86 1.54
C LEU A 130 20.40 7.24 2.79
N GLN A 131 21.22 6.21 2.62
CA GLN A 131 21.84 5.47 3.71
C GLN A 131 23.34 5.38 3.47
N LYS A 132 24.09 5.44 4.57
CA LYS A 132 25.53 5.28 4.62
C LYS A 132 25.88 4.26 5.69
N LYS A 133 26.53 3.16 5.29
CA LYS A 133 27.18 2.26 6.24
C LYS A 133 28.53 2.85 6.65
N LEU A 134 28.74 3.00 7.96
CA LEU A 134 30.00 3.48 8.52
C LEU A 134 31.00 2.32 8.61
N ARG A 135 32.29 2.65 8.54
CA ARG A 135 33.39 1.67 8.64
C ARG A 135 33.51 1.14 10.08
N ASP A 136 34.27 0.06 10.24
CA ASP A 136 34.69 -0.47 11.55
C ASP A 136 33.52 -0.72 12.51
N GLU A 137 32.44 -1.31 11.98
CA GLU A 137 31.20 -1.57 12.73
C GLU A 137 30.59 -0.30 13.36
N GLY A 138 30.92 0.88 12.81
CA GLY A 138 30.47 2.19 13.27
C GLY A 138 28.97 2.42 13.14
N GLY A 139 28.23 1.48 12.56
CA GLY A 139 26.78 1.53 12.40
C GLY A 139 26.34 2.03 11.03
N THR A 140 25.14 2.59 10.99
CA THR A 140 24.48 3.09 9.78
C THR A 140 23.86 4.43 10.06
N LEU A 141 24.06 5.39 9.15
CA LEU A 141 23.35 6.66 9.13
C LEU A 141 22.37 6.65 7.96
N SER A 142 21.10 7.00 8.21
CA SER A 142 20.05 7.05 7.19
C SER A 142 19.29 8.36 7.26
N LEU A 143 19.14 9.03 6.12
CA LEU A 143 18.25 10.17 5.92
C LEU A 143 17.06 9.70 5.07
N ASN A 144 15.84 9.90 5.57
CA ASN A 144 14.62 9.61 4.82
C ASN A 144 13.76 10.86 4.72
N ILE A 145 13.20 11.10 3.54
CA ILE A 145 12.30 12.20 3.24
C ILE A 145 11.02 11.59 2.69
N THR A 146 9.92 11.77 3.41
CA THR A 146 8.58 11.32 3.00
C THR A 146 7.85 12.46 2.33
N ASP A 147 7.14 12.18 1.24
CA ASP A 147 6.35 13.15 0.46
C ASP A 147 7.19 14.34 -0.06
N VAL A 148 8.30 14.05 -0.76
CA VAL A 148 9.26 15.04 -1.29
C VAL A 148 8.60 16.05 -2.23
N SER A 149 7.64 15.62 -3.05
CA SER A 149 6.86 16.48 -3.95
C SER A 149 5.65 17.14 -3.28
N GLY A 150 5.48 16.93 -1.98
CA GLY A 150 4.35 17.37 -1.18
C GLY A 150 3.39 16.22 -0.84
N PRO A 151 2.73 16.27 0.33
CA PRO A 151 1.89 15.18 0.80
C PRO A 151 0.65 15.01 -0.08
N PRO A 152 0.22 13.76 -0.32
CA PRO A 152 -1.00 13.47 -1.05
C PRO A 152 -2.20 14.17 -0.40
N ARG A 153 -3.04 14.76 -1.24
CA ARG A 153 -4.30 15.38 -0.82
C ARG A 153 -5.46 14.53 -1.28
N PHE A 154 -6.28 14.12 -0.34
CA PHE A 154 -7.55 13.47 -0.64
C PHE A 154 -8.53 14.54 -1.09
N ARG A 155 -8.86 14.54 -2.38
CA ARG A 155 -9.75 15.52 -3.00
C ARG A 155 -10.99 14.78 -3.49
N GLY A 156 -12.04 14.79 -2.67
CA GLY A 156 -13.33 14.16 -2.98
C GLY A 156 -14.35 15.20 -3.44
N SER A 157 -15.23 14.83 -4.36
CA SER A 157 -16.42 15.61 -4.70
C SER A 157 -17.66 14.75 -4.80
N ILE A 158 -18.79 15.26 -4.36
CA ILE A 158 -20.13 14.71 -4.59
C ILE A 158 -20.88 15.72 -5.43
N ASP A 159 -21.52 15.21 -6.48
CA ASP A 159 -22.48 15.96 -7.28
C ASP A 159 -23.85 15.36 -6.98
N ALA A 160 -24.74 16.16 -6.39
CA ALA A 160 -26.12 15.78 -6.04
C ALA A 160 -27.09 16.72 -6.79
N PRO A 161 -27.36 16.48 -8.08
CA PRO A 161 -28.18 17.35 -8.92
C PRO A 161 -29.61 17.49 -8.40
N GLU A 162 -30.17 16.44 -7.79
CA GLU A 162 -31.50 16.44 -7.19
C GLU A 162 -31.66 17.43 -6.02
N HIS A 163 -30.54 17.85 -5.44
CA HIS A 163 -30.47 18.84 -4.38
C HIS A 163 -29.81 20.15 -4.84
N ASN A 164 -29.50 20.26 -6.15
CA ASN A 164 -28.71 21.34 -6.74
C ASN A 164 -27.43 21.66 -5.91
N LEU A 165 -26.76 20.61 -5.44
CA LEU A 165 -25.69 20.72 -4.47
C LEU A 165 -24.42 20.01 -4.96
N VAL A 166 -23.32 20.76 -5.03
CA VAL A 166 -21.98 20.21 -5.25
C VAL A 166 -21.17 20.36 -3.98
N THR A 167 -20.79 19.22 -3.39
CA THR A 167 -19.94 19.21 -2.19
C THR A 167 -18.53 18.82 -2.58
N SER A 168 -17.53 19.57 -2.13
CA SER A 168 -16.12 19.23 -2.32
C SER A 168 -15.40 19.13 -0.98
N SER A 169 -14.45 18.21 -0.90
CA SER A 169 -13.61 17.97 0.28
C SER A 169 -12.16 17.90 -0.14
N ASN A 170 -11.28 18.53 0.64
CA ASN A 170 -9.85 18.55 0.42
C ASN A 170 -9.15 18.30 1.75
N LEU A 171 -8.77 17.05 1.99
CA LEU A 171 -8.15 16.61 3.22
C LEU A 171 -6.66 16.34 2.99
N ARG A 172 -5.84 16.81 3.93
CA ARG A 172 -4.42 16.52 3.98
C ARG A 172 -4.15 15.73 5.26
N PHE A 173 -3.84 14.44 5.08
CA PHE A 173 -3.62 13.52 6.21
C PHE A 173 -2.16 13.49 6.70
N ALA A 174 -1.22 13.99 5.91
CA ALA A 174 0.20 13.93 6.21
C ALA A 174 0.92 15.22 5.85
N VAL A 175 2.16 15.35 6.33
CA VAL A 175 3.09 16.42 6.00
C VAL A 175 4.42 15.81 5.56
N THR A 176 5.15 16.53 4.70
CA THR A 176 6.51 16.16 4.33
C THR A 176 7.37 16.04 5.58
N THR A 177 8.02 14.89 5.75
CA THR A 177 8.77 14.57 6.96
C THR A 177 10.21 14.25 6.62
N PHE A 178 11.14 14.83 7.38
CA PHE A 178 12.58 14.57 7.28
C PHE A 178 13.01 13.77 8.52
N LYS A 179 13.64 12.62 8.32
CA LYS A 179 14.07 11.73 9.39
C LYS A 179 15.53 11.33 9.21
N LEU A 180 16.38 11.81 10.13
CA LEU A 180 17.76 11.32 10.28
C LEU A 180 17.78 10.23 11.36
N THR A 181 18.36 9.07 11.04
CA THR A 181 18.44 7.92 11.96
C THR A 181 19.86 7.40 11.99
N TYR A 182 20.39 7.20 13.19
CA TYR A 182 21.65 6.50 13.42
C TYR A 182 21.35 5.17 14.11
N THR A 183 21.86 4.07 13.56
CA THR A 183 21.67 2.72 14.10
C THR A 183 23.02 2.04 14.28
N LYS A 184 23.33 1.62 15.51
CA LYS A 184 24.51 0.81 15.83
C LYS A 184 24.08 -0.46 16.57
N ARG A 185 24.58 -1.61 16.14
CA ARG A 185 24.39 -2.88 16.85
C ARG A 185 25.52 -3.06 17.84
N PHE A 186 25.20 -3.46 19.06
CA PHE A 186 26.17 -3.77 20.11
C PHE A 186 26.09 -5.28 20.40
N GLY A 187 27.23 -5.96 20.41
CA GLY A 187 27.30 -7.40 20.64
C GLY A 187 28.65 -7.96 20.22
N ASN A 188 29.12 -9.01 20.90
CA ASN A 188 30.39 -9.64 20.61
C ASN A 188 30.25 -10.58 19.39
N ASN A 189 30.81 -10.19 18.24
CA ASN A 189 30.91 -11.06 17.05
C ASN A 189 31.86 -12.26 17.28
N ASN A 190 32.57 -12.31 18.41
CA ASN A 190 33.47 -13.41 18.81
C ASN A 190 32.85 -14.39 19.82
N VAL A 191 31.52 -14.39 20.05
CA VAL A 191 30.90 -15.54 20.71
C VAL A 191 31.00 -16.70 19.73
N LYS A 192 32.04 -17.55 19.90
CA LYS A 192 32.15 -18.86 19.24
C LYS A 192 30.74 -19.46 19.23
N GLU A 193 30.25 -19.87 18.05
CA GLU A 193 29.02 -20.65 17.91
C GLU A 193 28.90 -21.55 19.13
N GLY A 194 27.88 -21.32 19.96
CA GLY A 194 27.66 -22.09 21.16
C GLY A 194 27.76 -23.55 20.76
N ARG A 195 28.84 -24.21 21.24
CA ARG A 195 29.25 -25.58 20.95
C ARG A 195 28.03 -26.38 20.53
N LYS A 196 27.89 -26.74 19.24
CA LYS A 196 26.83 -27.63 18.76
C LYS A 196 26.86 -28.83 19.69
N ARG A 197 25.92 -28.87 20.64
CA ARG A 197 25.80 -29.97 21.57
C ARG A 197 25.14 -31.06 20.76
N VAL A 198 25.96 -31.84 20.07
CA VAL A 198 25.54 -33.14 19.55
C VAL A 198 25.12 -33.92 20.79
N THR A 199 23.82 -33.98 21.04
CA THR A 199 23.27 -34.83 22.07
C THR A 199 23.44 -36.27 21.57
N GLY A 200 23.84 -37.23 22.41
CA GLY A 200 24.04 -38.63 21.99
C GLY A 200 22.83 -39.28 21.29
N SER A 201 21.64 -38.65 21.39
CA SER A 201 20.45 -39.03 20.64
C SER A 201 20.54 -38.77 19.12
N GLU A 202 21.40 -37.86 18.65
CA GLU A 202 21.63 -37.59 17.21
C GLU A 202 22.55 -38.65 16.57
N GLU A 203 23.57 -39.12 17.30
CA GLU A 203 24.41 -40.24 16.87
C GLU A 203 23.61 -41.53 16.74
N GLU A 204 22.71 -41.81 17.70
CA GLU A 204 21.87 -43.01 17.63
C GLU A 204 20.87 -42.94 16.46
N LYS A 205 20.34 -41.75 16.16
CA LYS A 205 19.45 -41.55 15.00
C LYS A 205 20.13 -41.85 13.66
N GLN A 206 21.42 -41.52 13.52
CA GLN A 206 22.19 -41.86 12.32
C GLN A 206 22.48 -43.36 12.22
N ARG A 207 22.63 -44.06 13.35
CA ARG A 207 22.87 -45.50 13.37
C ARG A 207 21.65 -46.32 12.95
N VAL A 208 20.45 -45.87 13.31
CA VAL A 208 19.19 -46.55 12.93
C VAL A 208 18.81 -46.29 11.46
N GLN A 209 19.25 -45.17 10.85
CA GLN A 209 18.97 -44.89 9.43
C GLN A 209 19.87 -45.65 8.44
N THR A 210 20.93 -46.29 8.91
CA THR A 210 21.91 -46.98 8.03
C THR A 210 21.76 -48.51 8.06
N ASN A 211 20.68 -49.04 8.66
CA ASN A 211 20.31 -50.45 8.62
C ASN A 211 18.93 -50.63 7.97
#